data_AF-A0A5C9ECJ4-F1
#
_entry.id   AF-A0A5C9ECJ4-F1
#
_cell.length_a   1.000
_cell.length_b   1.000
_cell.length_c   1.000
_cell.angle_alpha   90.00
_cell.angle_beta   90.00
_cell.angle_gamma   90.00
#
_symmetry.space_group_name_H-M   'P 1'
#
loop_
_entity.id
_entity.type
_entity.pdbx_description
1 polymer ?
#
loop_
_entity_poly.entity_id
_entity_poly.type
_entity_poly.pdbx_seq_one_letter_code
_entity_poly.pdbx_strand_id
1 'polypeptide(L)' 'MVKRYNYCPHCEQKIIFEITKDDIDTTIYPAPVYIIHDDESCEKVSTFYVDSLLRVSYKELEKKPGAIKTIKTLK' A
#
# COMPACT_ATOMS: atom_id res chain seq x y z
N MET A 1 -9.63 -11.16 -0.03
CA MET A 1 -8.22 -10.83 -0.37
C MET A 1 -8.14 -10.47 -1.84
N VAL A 2 -7.34 -9.47 -2.22
CA VAL A 2 -7.11 -9.07 -3.61
C VAL A 2 -5.62 -8.81 -3.84
N LYS A 3 -5.05 -9.42 -4.89
CA LYS A 3 -3.70 -9.09 -5.37
C LYS A 3 -3.74 -7.80 -6.19
N ARG A 4 -2.91 -6.84 -5.82
CA ARG A 4 -2.71 -5.59 -6.55
C ARG A 4 -1.25 -5.43 -6.89
N TYR A 5 -0.99 -4.60 -7.90
CA TYR A 5 0.36 -4.18 -8.23
C TYR A 5 0.40 -2.67 -8.30
N ASN A 6 1.56 -2.10 -7.99
CA ASN A 6 1.86 -0.69 -8.19
C ASN A 6 3.37 -0.54 -8.44
N TYR A 7 3.85 0.68 -8.59
CA TYR A 7 5.28 0.99 -8.68
C TYR A 7 5.72 1.67 -7.39
N CYS A 8 6.79 1.15 -6.79
CA CYS A 8 7.41 1.75 -5.62
C CYS A 8 7.80 3.20 -5.96
N PRO A 9 7.34 4.21 -5.20
CA PRO A 9 7.67 5.60 -5.48
C PRO A 9 9.15 5.95 -5.19
N HIS A 10 9.91 5.05 -4.55
CA HIS A 10 11.31 5.28 -4.19
C HIS A 10 12.31 4.70 -5.18
N CYS A 11 12.05 3.51 -5.74
CA CYS A 11 12.94 2.81 -6.67
C CYS A 11 12.31 2.54 -8.04
N GLU A 12 11.05 2.95 -8.24
CA GLU A 12 10.28 2.78 -9.48
C GLU A 12 10.10 1.32 -9.94
N GLN A 13 10.51 0.34 -9.13
CA GLN A 13 10.29 -1.07 -9.41
C GLN A 13 8.83 -1.44 -9.18
N LYS A 14 8.37 -2.42 -9.95
CA LYS A 14 7.04 -3.00 -9.81
C LYS A 14 6.96 -3.77 -8.49
N ILE A 15 6.00 -3.41 -7.67
CA ILE A 15 5.66 -4.09 -6.42
C ILE A 15 4.31 -4.77 -6.54
N ILE A 16 4.21 -5.98 -6.01
CA ILE A 16 2.96 -6.74 -5.94
C ILE A 16 2.65 -6.91 -4.45
N PHE A 17 1.38 -6.79 -4.06
CA PHE A 17 0.97 -6.94 -2.67
C PHE A 17 -0.46 -7.45 -2.58
N GLU A 18 -0.78 -8.04 -1.43
CA GLU A 18 -2.13 -8.50 -1.11
C GLU A 18 -2.76 -7.55 -0.11
N ILE A 19 -4.00 -7.13 -0.40
CA ILE A 19 -4.78 -6.27 0.48
C ILE A 19 -6.15 -6.91 0.75
N THR A 20 -6.58 -6.81 1.99
CA THR A 20 -7.91 -7.19 2.46
C THR A 20 -8.62 -5.99 3.08
N LYS A 21 -9.93 -6.10 3.29
CA LYS A 21 -10.68 -5.04 3.98
C LYS A 21 -10.24 -4.88 5.44
N ASP A 22 -9.68 -5.92 6.04
CA ASP A 22 -9.16 -5.90 7.41
C ASP A 22 -7.81 -5.15 7.54
N ASP A 23 -7.12 -4.92 6.42
CA ASP A 23 -5.84 -4.18 6.43
C ASP A 23 -6.03 -2.65 6.35
N ILE A 24 -7.27 -2.17 6.15
CA ILE A 24 -7.61 -0.75 5.96
C ILE A 24 -8.80 -0.32 6.80
N ASP A 25 -8.87 0.98 7.10
CA ASP A 25 -10.05 1.54 7.72
C ASP A 25 -11.17 1.74 6.70
N THR A 26 -12.12 0.81 6.67
CA THR A 26 -13.27 0.87 5.77
C THR A 26 -14.26 2.00 6.06
N THR A 27 -14.08 2.75 7.16
CA THR A 27 -14.90 3.91 7.50
C THR A 27 -14.37 5.21 6.88
N ILE A 28 -13.12 5.22 6.40
CA ILE A 28 -12.45 6.40 5.85
C ILE A 28 -12.07 6.11 4.40
N TYR A 29 -12.56 6.92 3.46
CA TYR A 29 -12.15 6.83 2.06
C TYR A 29 -11.66 8.18 1.51
N PRO A 30 -10.59 8.19 0.70
CA PRO A 30 -9.74 7.03 0.38
C PRO A 30 -8.90 6.58 1.60
N ALA A 31 -8.87 5.27 1.86
CA ALA A 31 -8.23 4.71 3.05
C ALA A 31 -6.71 4.64 2.82
N PRO A 32 -5.88 5.20 3.71
CA PRO A 32 -4.44 5.03 3.61
C PRO A 32 -4.04 3.59 3.95
N VAL A 33 -3.08 3.05 3.21
CA VAL A 33 -2.47 1.74 3.43
C VAL A 33 -0.96 1.87 3.29
N TYR A 34 -0.22 1.33 4.26
CA TYR A 34 1.24 1.35 4.19
C TYR A 34 1.73 0.11 3.49
N ILE A 35 2.61 0.30 2.50
CA ILE A 35 3.23 -0.81 1.78
C ILE A 35 4.73 -0.67 1.93
N ILE A 36 5.36 -1.70 2.47
CA ILE A 36 6.81 -1.80 2.56
C ILE A 36 7.29 -2.67 1.41
N HIS A 37 8.21 -2.13 0.61
CA HIS A 37 8.88 -2.88 -0.44
C HIS A 37 9.90 -3.83 0.21
N ASP A 38 9.51 -5.08 0.41
CA ASP A 38 10.28 -6.14 1.09
C ASP A 38 11.28 -6.79 0.11
N ASP A 39 12.05 -5.95 -0.59
CA ASP A 39 13.13 -6.34 -1.50
C ASP A 39 14.38 -5.50 -1.19
N GLU A 40 15.57 -6.10 -1.37
CA GLU A 40 16.87 -5.50 -1.03
C GLU A 40 17.13 -4.16 -1.76
N SER A 41 16.35 -3.88 -2.80
CA SER A 41 16.43 -2.67 -3.61
C SER A 41 15.96 -1.39 -2.90
N CYS A 42 15.08 -1.48 -1.89
CA CYS A 42 14.42 -0.29 -1.34
C CYS A 42 14.17 -0.31 0.17
N GLU A 43 13.53 -1.35 0.70
CA GLU A 43 13.10 -1.47 2.11
C GLU A 43 12.29 -0.27 2.68
N LYS A 44 11.89 0.69 1.83
CA LYS A 44 11.16 1.87 2.27
C LYS A 44 9.66 1.62 2.30
N VAL A 45 9.02 2.25 3.27
CA VAL A 45 7.56 2.31 3.38
C VAL A 45 7.04 3.42 2.47
N SER A 46 5.92 3.16 1.81
CA SER A 46 5.16 4.14 1.07
C SER A 46 3.70 4.08 1.48
N THR A 47 3.02 5.22 1.48
CA THR A 47 1.59 5.27 1.75
C THR A 47 0.86 5.26 0.43
N PHE A 48 -0.08 4.32 0.30
CA PHE A 48 -0.99 4.25 -0.83
C PHE A 48 -2.40 4.52 -0.34
N TYR A 49 -3.26 4.97 -1.23
CA TYR A 49 -4.65 5.25 -0.92
C TYR A 49 -5.54 4.32 -1.72
N VAL A 50 -6.47 3.67 -1.03
CA VAL A 50 -7.40 2.73 -1.64
C VAL A 50 -8.85 3.14 -1.47
N ASP A 51 -9.67 2.84 -2.47
CA ASP A 51 -11.12 3.02 -2.41
C ASP A 51 -11.84 1.83 -1.76
N SER A 52 -13.17 1.92 -1.68
CA SER A 52 -14.04 0.87 -1.12
C SER A 52 -14.01 -0.45 -1.90
N LEU A 53 -13.47 -0.44 -3.12
CA LEU A 53 -13.25 -1.60 -3.98
C LEU A 53 -11.78 -2.07 -3.96
N LEU A 54 -10.98 -1.59 -3.00
CA LEU A 54 -9.55 -1.90 -2.85
C LEU A 54 -8.75 -1.56 -4.12
N ARG A 55 -9.15 -0.53 -4.85
CA ARG A 55 -8.38 0.01 -5.99
C ARG A 55 -7.44 1.08 -5.46
N VAL A 56 -6.19 1.01 -5.88
CA VAL A 56 -5.13 1.91 -5.42
C VAL A 56 -5.08 3.10 -6.39
N SER A 57 -5.31 4.31 -5.88
CA SER A 57 -5.47 5.50 -6.72
C SER A 57 -4.34 6.51 -6.59
N TYR A 58 -3.70 6.59 -5.43
CA TYR A 58 -2.72 7.64 -5.13
C TYR A 58 -1.64 7.11 -4.18
N LYS A 59 -0.45 7.73 -4.23
CA LYS A 59 0.70 7.36 -3.40
C LYS A 59 1.41 8.60 -2.86
N GLU A 60 1.76 8.56 -1.58
CA GLU A 60 2.61 9.54 -0.90
C GLU A 60 3.85 8.85 -0.31
N LEU A 61 4.95 9.60 -0.22
CA LEU A 61 6.20 9.13 0.38
C LEU A 61 6.15 9.13 1.91
N GLU A 62 5.21 9.88 2.50
CA GLU A 62 5.08 10.06 3.95
C GLU A 62 4.02 9.12 4.53
N LYS A 63 4.20 8.71 5.80
CA LYS A 63 3.18 7.96 6.56
C LYS A 63 2.03 8.90 6.95
N LYS A 64 0.81 8.60 6.50
CA LYS A 64 -0.41 9.35 6.86
C LYS A 64 -1.28 8.56 7.84
N PRO A 65 -1.72 9.18 8.95
CA PRO A 65 -2.53 8.50 9.95
C PRO A 65 -3.80 7.93 9.34
N GLY A 66 -4.26 6.78 9.86
CA GLY A 66 -5.47 6.09 9.40
C GLY A 66 -5.22 4.71 8.78
N ALA A 67 -3.96 4.39 8.43
CA ALA A 67 -3.64 3.04 7.97
C ALA A 67 -3.57 2.09 9.17
N ILE A 68 -4.38 1.02 9.14
CA ILE A 68 -4.45 0.05 10.23
C ILE A 68 -3.21 -0.84 10.25
N LYS A 69 -2.64 -1.14 9.08
CA LYS A 69 -1.58 -2.12 8.95
C LYS A 69 -0.57 -1.74 7.88
N THR A 70 0.65 -2.25 8.06
CA THR A 70 1.69 -2.23 7.02
C THR A 70 1.70 -3.57 6.30
N ILE A 71 1.54 -3.52 4.98
CA ILE A 71 1.52 -4.67 4.08
C ILE A 71 2.92 -4.83 3.48
N LYS A 72 3.43 -6.05 3.47
CA LYS A 72 4.66 -6.39 2.77
C LYS A 72 4.35 -6.74 1.31
N THR A 73 5.25 -6.36 0.41
CA THR A 73 5.17 -6.81 -0.97
C THR A 73 5.45 -8.31 -1.07
N LEU A 74 4.80 -8.96 -2.03
CA LEU A 74 5.13 -10.31 -2.47
C LEU A 74 6.40 -10.25 -3.32
N LYS A 75 7.33 -11.19 -3.09
CA LYS A 75 8.50 -11.43 -3.95
C LYS A 75 8.10 -11.96 -5.32
#